data_AF-A0A0A1XMI9-F1
#
_entry.id   AF-A0A0A1XMI9-F1
#
_cell.length_a   1.000
_cell.length_b   1.000
_cell.length_c   1.000
_cell.angle_alpha   90.00
_cell.angle_beta   90.00
_cell.angle_gamma   90.00
#
_symmetry.space_group_name_H-M   'P 1'
#
loop_
_entity.id
_entity.type
_entity.pdbx_description
1 polymer ?
#
loop_
_entity_poly.entity_id
_entity_poly.type
_entity_poly.pdbx_seq_one_letter_code
_entity_poly.pdbx_strand_id
1 'polypeptide(L)'
;MHCQRSLMLMALVTLCLSGALWSCVNAYQVGVGRADSTGPPVEIHFMGYANLKQVGRGLHLRQFARAFVVEDDNHKRVAFVSVDAGMMGYGVKREVVKRLQARYGDIYTADNVIISGTHTHGGPGGFLMHLLYDISILGFVPQTFEALVQGCYLSIKRATDNMVDGRIFLSRTTILNVNINRSPTSYLRNPVEERAQYEHDVDKVLTQLRFVDTENNLLGAFNWYAVHPTSMNNTNKLVTSDNMGYAALLLEKEYNTNKVPGKGKFVGAFCSSNLGDVSPNIMGPKCSISGNECDLLTSKCPPKEGECFASGPGRDMFESTEIIASRLADGALRLLNENSQESTSREIVGELSYIHQFVDMPNYNGTTYNPLQRKLDKIRGCLPAMGYSFAAGTTDGPGAFNFEQGTITGNAMWNAVRDFIVPPTQEDISCHSPKPILLATGRATFP
;
A
#
# COMPACT_ATOMS: atom_id res chain seq x y z
N MET A 1 -22.23 -4.12 -75.96
CA MET A 1 -22.45 -3.58 -74.59
C MET A 1 -22.22 -4.65 -73.51
N HIS A 2 -21.11 -5.38 -73.55
CA HIS A 2 -20.84 -6.50 -72.61
C HIS A 2 -19.48 -6.43 -71.90
N CYS A 3 -18.70 -5.36 -72.07
CA CYS A 3 -17.35 -5.26 -71.47
C CYS A 3 -17.27 -4.31 -70.26
N GLN A 4 -18.31 -3.50 -69.99
CA GLN A 4 -18.29 -2.51 -68.89
C GLN A 4 -19.00 -2.95 -67.60
N ARG A 5 -19.70 -4.09 -67.60
CA ARG A 5 -20.39 -4.60 -66.38
C ARG A 5 -19.54 -5.52 -65.51
N SER A 6 -18.42 -6.07 -66.02
CA SER A 6 -17.55 -6.98 -65.24
C SER A 6 -16.52 -6.24 -64.37
N LEU A 7 -16.00 -5.09 -64.80
CA LEU A 7 -15.01 -4.34 -63.99
C LEU A 7 -15.63 -3.69 -62.74
N MET A 8 -16.92 -3.35 -62.78
CA MET A 8 -17.59 -2.69 -61.66
C MET A 8 -17.98 -3.67 -60.53
N LEU A 9 -18.17 -4.96 -60.85
CA LEU A 9 -18.38 -6.00 -59.82
C LEU A 9 -17.07 -6.40 -59.14
N MET A 10 -15.95 -6.44 -59.88
CA MET A 10 -14.66 -6.83 -59.31
C MET A 10 -14.07 -5.77 -58.37
N ALA A 11 -14.39 -4.47 -58.58
CA ALA A 11 -13.99 -3.38 -57.70
C ALA A 11 -14.83 -3.28 -56.42
N LEU A 12 -16.09 -3.73 -56.43
CA LEU A 12 -16.91 -3.77 -55.21
C LEU A 12 -16.55 -4.96 -54.30
N VAL A 13 -16.10 -6.08 -54.86
CA VAL A 13 -15.70 -7.26 -54.06
C VAL A 13 -14.36 -7.05 -53.37
N THR A 14 -13.41 -6.32 -53.98
CA THR A 14 -12.14 -5.97 -53.31
C THR A 14 -12.29 -4.84 -52.29
N LEU A 15 -13.24 -3.91 -52.46
CA LEU A 15 -13.49 -2.86 -51.46
C LEU A 15 -14.24 -3.38 -50.21
N CYS A 16 -15.00 -4.48 -50.34
CA CYS A 16 -15.60 -5.17 -49.19
C CYS A 16 -14.61 -6.08 -48.42
N LEU A 17 -13.47 -6.46 -49.02
CA LEU A 17 -12.41 -7.23 -48.36
C LEU A 17 -11.38 -6.35 -47.63
N SER A 18 -11.36 -5.04 -47.88
CA SER A 18 -10.52 -4.08 -47.15
C SER A 18 -11.23 -3.42 -45.95
N GLY A 19 -12.51 -3.73 -45.72
CA GLY A 19 -13.35 -3.08 -44.70
C GLY A 19 -13.52 -3.83 -43.38
N ALA A 20 -12.83 -4.95 -43.19
CA ALA A 20 -12.94 -5.76 -41.97
C ALA A 20 -11.59 -6.31 -41.51
N LEU A 21 -10.55 -5.46 -41.49
CA LEU A 21 -9.59 -5.58 -40.40
C LEU A 21 -10.29 -4.99 -39.17
N TRP A 22 -11.18 -5.79 -38.57
CA TRP A 22 -11.42 -5.63 -37.14
C TRP A 22 -10.02 -5.75 -36.55
N SER A 23 -9.49 -4.66 -36.01
CA SER A 23 -8.48 -4.83 -34.97
C SER A 23 -9.20 -5.70 -33.96
N CYS A 24 -8.86 -6.99 -33.90
CA CYS A 24 -9.15 -7.77 -32.73
C CYS A 24 -8.42 -7.00 -31.63
N VAL A 25 -9.18 -6.17 -30.90
CA VAL A 25 -8.74 -5.66 -29.63
C VAL A 25 -8.59 -6.92 -28.80
N ASN A 26 -7.37 -7.44 -28.74
CA ASN A 26 -7.14 -8.68 -28.06
C ASN A 26 -7.43 -8.45 -26.58
N ALA A 27 -8.48 -9.10 -26.11
CA ALA A 27 -8.89 -9.07 -24.72
C ALA A 27 -7.84 -9.80 -23.89
N TYR A 28 -7.51 -9.27 -22.71
CA TYR A 28 -6.70 -10.02 -21.75
C TYR A 28 -7.52 -11.18 -21.19
N GLN A 29 -6.85 -12.20 -20.65
CA GLN A 29 -7.48 -13.04 -19.65
C GLN A 29 -7.36 -12.37 -18.28
N VAL A 30 -8.50 -12.10 -17.64
CA VAL A 30 -8.57 -11.42 -16.34
C VAL A 30 -9.24 -12.31 -15.31
N GLY A 31 -8.64 -12.40 -14.14
CA GLY A 31 -9.16 -13.16 -13.01
C GLY A 31 -9.10 -12.33 -11.74
N VAL A 32 -10.14 -12.44 -10.91
CA VAL A 32 -10.18 -11.81 -9.59
C VAL A 32 -10.47 -12.84 -8.52
N GLY A 33 -9.87 -12.67 -7.35
CA GLY A 33 -10.02 -13.61 -6.25
C GLY A 33 -9.85 -12.96 -4.89
N ARG A 34 -10.64 -13.40 -3.92
CA ARG A 34 -10.54 -12.96 -2.53
C ARG A 34 -10.39 -14.16 -1.62
N ALA A 35 -9.57 -14.05 -0.59
CA ALA A 35 -9.50 -15.03 0.50
C ALA A 35 -9.25 -14.35 1.83
N ASP A 36 -9.71 -14.99 2.90
CA ASP A 36 -9.45 -14.56 4.27
C ASP A 36 -7.97 -14.76 4.58
N SER A 37 -7.36 -13.76 5.21
CA SER A 37 -5.98 -13.73 5.66
C SER A 37 -5.87 -13.30 7.13
N THR A 38 -6.97 -13.38 7.88
CA THR A 38 -7.05 -12.97 9.29
C THR A 38 -6.24 -13.93 10.15
N GLY A 39 -5.24 -13.38 10.86
CA GLY A 39 -4.46 -14.12 11.85
C GLY A 39 -5.18 -14.27 13.20
N PRO A 40 -4.45 -14.60 14.27
CA PRO A 40 -5.00 -14.69 15.62
C PRO A 40 -5.62 -13.34 16.05
N PRO A 41 -6.85 -13.32 16.61
CA PRO A 41 -7.49 -12.07 17.03
C PRO A 41 -7.24 -11.70 18.51
N VAL A 42 -6.66 -12.61 19.29
CA VAL A 42 -6.45 -12.48 20.74
C VAL A 42 -5.03 -12.84 21.14
N GLU A 43 -4.55 -12.26 22.24
CA GLU A 43 -3.25 -12.57 22.86
C GLU A 43 -2.04 -12.38 21.93
N ILE A 44 -2.17 -11.48 20.97
CA ILE A 44 -1.13 -11.17 19.99
C ILE A 44 -0.96 -9.66 19.85
N HIS A 45 0.28 -9.20 19.78
CA HIS A 45 0.56 -7.80 19.53
C HIS A 45 0.20 -7.42 18.10
N PHE A 46 -0.32 -6.21 17.94
CA PHE A 46 -0.57 -5.66 16.62
C PHE A 46 0.68 -5.03 16.04
N MET A 47 0.72 -5.08 14.73
CA MET A 47 1.85 -4.64 13.94
C MET A 47 1.58 -3.28 13.33
N GLY A 48 2.53 -2.35 13.49
CA GLY A 48 2.43 -0.99 12.98
C GLY A 48 2.91 0.04 14.01
N TYR A 49 2.20 0.17 15.13
CA TYR A 49 2.51 1.17 16.16
C TYR A 49 3.69 0.84 17.08
N ALA A 50 4.22 -0.39 17.01
CA ALA A 50 5.29 -0.88 17.89
C ALA A 50 5.00 -0.68 19.40
N ASN A 51 3.73 -0.79 19.79
CA ASN A 51 3.27 -0.59 21.16
C ASN A 51 3.04 -1.94 21.86
N LEU A 52 3.88 -2.28 22.84
CA LEU A 52 3.77 -3.51 23.64
C LEU A 52 2.45 -3.62 24.44
N LYS A 53 1.71 -2.51 24.64
CA LYS A 53 0.40 -2.54 25.30
C LYS A 53 -0.76 -2.84 24.33
N GLN A 54 -0.50 -2.81 23.02
CA GLN A 54 -1.49 -3.06 21.98
C GLN A 54 -1.57 -4.55 21.69
N VAL A 55 -2.30 -5.26 22.56
CA VAL A 55 -2.53 -6.70 22.49
C VAL A 55 -3.97 -6.96 22.05
N GLY A 56 -4.14 -7.77 21.01
CA GLY A 56 -5.42 -8.17 20.46
C GLY A 56 -6.33 -8.84 21.48
N ARG A 57 -7.62 -8.52 21.41
CA ARG A 57 -8.70 -8.99 22.30
C ARG A 57 -9.99 -9.29 21.54
N GLY A 58 -9.93 -9.39 20.22
CA GLY A 58 -11.12 -9.64 19.41
C GLY A 58 -10.96 -9.18 17.97
N LEU A 59 -12.10 -9.10 17.29
CA LEU A 59 -12.18 -8.83 15.87
C LEU A 59 -13.21 -7.71 15.64
N HIS A 60 -12.81 -6.68 14.91
CA HIS A 60 -13.69 -5.66 14.36
C HIS A 60 -14.01 -6.01 12.91
N LEU A 61 -12.99 -6.08 12.06
CA LEU A 61 -13.09 -6.46 10.65
C LEU A 61 -12.09 -7.57 10.33
N ARG A 62 -12.51 -8.53 9.49
CA ARG A 62 -11.58 -9.52 8.93
C ARG A 62 -10.59 -8.86 7.98
N GLN A 63 -9.46 -9.51 7.83
CA GLN A 63 -8.41 -9.16 6.87
C GLN A 63 -8.54 -10.06 5.65
N PHE A 64 -8.50 -9.49 4.45
CA PHE A 64 -8.59 -10.25 3.20
C PHE A 64 -7.38 -9.99 2.31
N ALA A 65 -6.95 -11.04 1.62
CA ALA A 65 -6.12 -10.96 0.43
C ALA A 65 -7.01 -10.89 -0.80
N ARG A 66 -6.79 -9.91 -1.66
CA ARG A 66 -7.53 -9.63 -2.89
C ARG A 66 -6.57 -9.62 -4.08
N ALA A 67 -6.71 -10.62 -4.93
CA ALA A 67 -5.84 -10.88 -6.07
C ALA A 67 -6.50 -10.46 -7.38
N PHE A 68 -5.68 -9.88 -8.26
CA PHE A 68 -5.99 -9.57 -9.64
C PHE A 68 -4.91 -10.24 -10.50
N VAL A 69 -5.33 -11.13 -11.39
CA VAL A 69 -4.47 -11.87 -12.32
C VAL A 69 -4.81 -11.41 -13.72
N VAL A 70 -3.79 -11.09 -14.50
CA VAL A 70 -3.94 -10.69 -15.91
C VAL A 70 -2.95 -11.51 -16.74
N GLU A 71 -3.41 -11.99 -17.87
CA GLU A 71 -2.60 -12.61 -18.92
C GLU A 71 -2.87 -11.96 -20.28
N ASP A 72 -1.81 -11.73 -21.05
CA ASP A 72 -1.87 -11.27 -22.44
C ASP A 72 -1.84 -12.43 -23.44
N ASP A 73 -1.97 -12.13 -24.73
CA ASP A 73 -1.97 -13.17 -25.79
C ASP A 73 -0.64 -13.90 -25.94
N ASN A 74 0.44 -13.34 -25.39
CA ASN A 74 1.76 -13.98 -25.36
C ASN A 74 1.91 -14.93 -24.16
N HIS A 75 0.81 -15.20 -23.43
CA HIS A 75 0.76 -16.00 -22.23
C HIS A 75 1.66 -15.47 -21.10
N LYS A 76 1.99 -14.17 -21.11
CA LYS A 76 2.67 -13.54 -19.97
C LYS A 76 1.63 -13.23 -18.92
N ARG A 77 1.85 -13.75 -17.72
CA ARG A 77 0.92 -13.58 -16.60
C ARG A 77 1.52 -12.71 -15.51
N VAL A 78 0.70 -11.87 -14.88
CA VAL A 78 1.04 -11.14 -13.65
C VAL A 78 -0.06 -11.37 -12.62
N ALA A 79 0.34 -11.57 -11.35
CA ALA A 79 -0.56 -11.58 -10.20
C ALA A 79 -0.21 -10.44 -9.25
N PHE A 80 -1.18 -9.57 -8.97
CA PHE A 80 -1.08 -8.59 -7.89
C PHE A 80 -2.03 -8.98 -6.77
N VAL A 81 -1.55 -8.96 -5.52
CA VAL A 81 -2.36 -9.14 -4.33
C VAL A 81 -2.28 -7.91 -3.44
N SER A 82 -3.43 -7.29 -3.17
CA SER A 82 -3.58 -6.37 -2.04
C SER A 82 -4.07 -7.16 -0.84
N VAL A 83 -3.37 -7.11 0.28
CA VAL A 83 -3.73 -7.85 1.49
C VAL A 83 -3.81 -6.92 2.69
N ASP A 84 -4.88 -7.08 3.46
CA ASP A 84 -5.14 -6.29 4.66
C ASP A 84 -4.13 -6.64 5.77
N ALA A 85 -2.92 -6.11 5.68
CA ALA A 85 -1.81 -6.30 6.61
C ALA A 85 -0.95 -5.03 6.70
N GLY A 86 -0.18 -4.89 7.78
CA GLY A 86 0.68 -3.73 7.99
C GLY A 86 1.79 -3.56 6.95
N MET A 87 2.40 -4.63 6.47
CA MET A 87 3.39 -4.60 5.39
C MET A 87 3.59 -6.03 4.91
N MET A 88 4.48 -6.25 3.94
CA MET A 88 4.74 -7.57 3.41
C MET A 88 6.20 -7.96 3.53
N GLY A 89 6.43 -9.17 4.05
CA GLY A 89 7.77 -9.75 4.17
C GLY A 89 8.13 -10.63 2.98
N TYR A 90 9.42 -10.67 2.64
CA TYR A 90 9.91 -11.57 1.58
C TYR A 90 9.64 -13.04 1.88
N GLY A 91 9.67 -13.44 3.16
CA GLY A 91 9.33 -14.81 3.59
C GLY A 91 7.92 -15.24 3.16
N VAL A 92 6.93 -14.34 3.27
CA VAL A 92 5.55 -14.59 2.82
C VAL A 92 5.51 -14.74 1.31
N LYS A 93 6.11 -13.80 0.55
CA LYS A 93 6.16 -13.88 -0.93
C LYS A 93 6.81 -15.18 -1.40
N ARG A 94 7.95 -15.55 -0.82
CA ARG A 94 8.69 -16.78 -1.18
C ARG A 94 7.84 -18.03 -0.97
N GLU A 95 7.16 -18.15 0.17
CA GLU A 95 6.30 -19.31 0.44
C GLU A 95 5.04 -19.33 -0.44
N VAL A 96 4.42 -18.18 -0.72
CA VAL A 96 3.29 -18.08 -1.66
C VAL A 96 3.71 -18.54 -3.06
N VAL A 97 4.82 -18.02 -3.59
CA VAL A 97 5.34 -18.42 -4.90
C VAL A 97 5.64 -19.92 -4.93
N LYS A 98 6.29 -20.47 -3.90
CA LYS A 98 6.53 -21.92 -3.79
C LYS A 98 5.24 -22.75 -3.88
N ARG A 99 4.17 -22.33 -3.18
CA ARG A 99 2.86 -23.03 -3.24
C ARG A 99 2.19 -22.89 -4.60
N LEU A 100 2.32 -21.73 -5.24
CA LEU A 100 1.83 -21.52 -6.60
C LEU A 100 2.59 -22.41 -7.60
N GLN A 101 3.91 -22.50 -7.49
CA GLN A 101 4.73 -23.35 -8.37
C GLN A 101 4.41 -24.83 -8.20
N ALA A 102 4.18 -25.29 -6.97
CA ALA A 102 3.75 -26.65 -6.72
C ALA A 102 2.41 -27.01 -7.40
N ARG A 103 1.58 -26.01 -7.73
CA ARG A 103 0.27 -26.21 -8.36
C ARG A 103 0.25 -25.90 -9.86
N TYR A 104 0.91 -24.83 -10.28
CA TYR A 104 0.81 -24.24 -11.61
C TYR A 104 2.14 -24.31 -12.39
N GLY A 105 3.17 -24.96 -11.86
CA GLY A 105 4.52 -24.94 -12.46
C GLY A 105 5.10 -23.51 -12.48
N ASP A 106 5.87 -23.19 -13.50
CA ASP A 106 6.61 -21.91 -13.56
C ASP A 106 5.79 -20.71 -14.04
N ILE A 107 4.45 -20.82 -14.10
CA ILE A 107 3.56 -19.71 -14.45
C ILE A 107 3.72 -18.52 -13.48
N TYR A 108 3.96 -18.80 -12.20
CA TYR A 108 4.15 -17.79 -11.16
C TYR A 108 5.55 -17.90 -10.55
N THR A 109 6.32 -16.83 -10.66
CA THR A 109 7.69 -16.71 -10.14
C THR A 109 7.80 -15.49 -9.22
N ALA A 110 9.00 -15.24 -8.70
CA ALA A 110 9.28 -14.00 -7.98
C ALA A 110 9.11 -12.76 -8.86
N ASP A 111 9.16 -12.90 -10.18
CA ASP A 111 9.24 -11.76 -11.11
C ASP A 111 7.86 -11.19 -11.44
N ASN A 112 6.83 -12.03 -11.43
CA ASN A 112 5.48 -11.66 -11.86
C ASN A 112 4.41 -11.77 -10.76
N VAL A 113 4.82 -12.00 -9.51
CA VAL A 113 3.94 -11.97 -8.33
C VAL A 113 4.28 -10.79 -7.44
N ILE A 114 3.30 -9.90 -7.25
CA ILE A 114 3.36 -8.75 -6.34
C ILE A 114 2.40 -9.00 -5.17
N ILE A 115 2.88 -8.84 -3.94
CA ILE A 115 2.05 -8.89 -2.73
C ILE A 115 2.29 -7.59 -1.96
N SER A 116 1.23 -6.78 -1.83
CA SER A 116 1.25 -5.47 -1.21
C SER A 116 0.36 -5.48 0.03
N GLY A 117 0.90 -5.07 1.18
CA GLY A 117 0.08 -4.82 2.37
C GLY A 117 -0.68 -3.50 2.21
N THR A 118 -1.94 -3.42 2.65
CA THR A 118 -2.69 -2.15 2.68
C THR A 118 -2.09 -1.12 3.63
N HIS A 119 -1.26 -1.58 4.57
CA HIS A 119 -0.64 -0.83 5.66
C HIS A 119 -1.53 -0.66 6.90
N THR A 120 -2.51 -1.54 7.15
CA THR A 120 -3.28 -1.49 8.41
C THR A 120 -2.41 -1.72 9.64
N HIS A 121 -2.55 -0.82 10.62
CA HIS A 121 -1.91 -0.95 11.94
C HIS A 121 -2.73 -1.78 12.95
N GLY A 122 -3.86 -2.34 12.50
CA GLY A 122 -4.77 -3.14 13.32
C GLY A 122 -4.69 -4.64 13.06
N GLY A 123 -3.62 -5.13 12.42
CA GLY A 123 -3.41 -6.54 12.13
C GLY A 123 -2.43 -7.23 13.09
N PRO A 124 -2.54 -8.55 13.31
CA PRO A 124 -1.58 -9.31 14.11
C PRO A 124 -0.18 -9.29 13.48
N GLY A 125 0.86 -9.22 14.31
CA GLY A 125 2.26 -9.23 13.87
C GLY A 125 2.93 -10.60 13.78
N GLY A 126 4.26 -10.58 13.66
CA GLY A 126 5.11 -11.77 13.82
C GLY A 126 5.34 -12.56 12.54
N PHE A 127 5.41 -11.90 11.38
CA PHE A 127 5.54 -12.56 10.08
C PHE A 127 6.69 -12.01 9.21
N LEU A 128 7.44 -11.01 9.70
CA LEU A 128 8.48 -10.33 8.93
C LEU A 128 9.86 -10.98 9.00
N MET A 129 10.13 -11.79 10.02
CA MET A 129 11.37 -12.57 10.16
C MET A 129 12.65 -11.72 10.27
N HIS A 130 12.53 -10.45 10.69
CA HIS A 130 13.68 -9.64 11.07
C HIS A 130 13.47 -9.14 12.50
N LEU A 131 14.51 -9.28 13.33
CA LEU A 131 14.48 -8.98 14.76
C LEU A 131 13.86 -7.62 15.09
N LEU A 132 14.23 -6.57 14.36
CA LEU A 132 13.72 -5.21 14.59
C LEU A 132 12.19 -5.16 14.64
N TYR A 133 11.52 -5.91 13.75
CA TYR A 133 10.07 -5.93 13.66
C TYR A 133 9.44 -6.91 14.64
N ASP A 134 10.17 -7.96 15.02
CA ASP A 134 9.67 -8.99 15.92
C ASP A 134 9.75 -8.58 17.41
N ILE A 135 10.62 -7.62 17.78
CA ILE A 135 10.76 -7.12 19.17
C ILE A 135 9.42 -6.64 19.74
N SER A 136 8.65 -5.84 18.99
CA SER A 136 7.36 -5.32 19.46
C SER A 136 6.25 -6.38 19.47
N ILE A 137 6.50 -7.53 18.84
CA ILE A 137 5.56 -8.65 18.76
C ILE A 137 5.89 -9.77 19.74
N LEU A 138 7.12 -9.78 20.26
CA LEU A 138 7.73 -10.85 21.05
C LEU A 138 8.07 -12.10 20.22
N GLY A 139 8.36 -11.91 18.93
CA GLY A 139 8.86 -12.98 18.05
C GLY A 139 8.00 -13.29 16.84
N PHE A 140 8.41 -14.35 16.14
CA PHE A 140 7.68 -14.92 15.01
C PHE A 140 6.43 -15.68 15.49
N VAL A 141 5.32 -15.48 14.79
CA VAL A 141 4.04 -16.13 15.05
C VAL A 141 3.64 -16.96 13.83
N PRO A 142 3.84 -18.30 13.88
CA PRO A 142 3.54 -19.19 12.76
C PRO A 142 2.09 -19.10 12.26
N GLN A 143 1.13 -18.88 13.17
CA GLN A 143 -0.28 -18.77 12.85
C GLN A 143 -0.59 -17.53 12.00
N THR A 144 0.02 -16.39 12.33
CA THR A 144 -0.12 -15.17 11.53
C THR A 144 0.52 -15.35 10.15
N PHE A 145 1.75 -15.89 10.13
CA PHE A 145 2.47 -16.15 8.89
C PHE A 145 1.69 -17.08 7.96
N GLU A 146 1.17 -18.20 8.48
CA GLU A 146 0.38 -19.15 7.71
C GLU A 146 -0.93 -18.54 7.21
N ALA A 147 -1.64 -17.77 8.04
CA ALA A 147 -2.87 -17.10 7.62
C ALA A 147 -2.63 -16.14 6.44
N LEU A 148 -1.54 -15.36 6.47
CA LEU A 148 -1.17 -14.46 5.38
C LEU A 148 -0.77 -15.22 4.11
N VAL A 149 0.10 -16.24 4.23
CA VAL A 149 0.52 -17.09 3.12
C VAL A 149 -0.68 -17.77 2.47
N GLN A 150 -1.53 -18.42 3.28
CA GLN A 150 -2.68 -19.15 2.79
C GLN A 150 -3.72 -18.23 2.17
N GLY A 151 -3.97 -17.05 2.77
CA GLY A 151 -4.83 -16.03 2.21
C GLY A 151 -4.35 -15.56 0.82
N CYS A 152 -3.07 -15.20 0.70
CA CYS A 152 -2.49 -14.78 -0.57
C CYS A 152 -2.48 -15.90 -1.64
N TYR A 153 -2.11 -17.13 -1.25
CA TYR A 153 -2.16 -18.27 -2.16
C TYR A 153 -3.60 -18.55 -2.64
N LEU A 154 -4.57 -18.59 -1.73
CA LEU A 154 -5.96 -18.89 -2.09
C LEU A 154 -6.60 -17.77 -2.91
N SER A 155 -6.27 -16.50 -2.67
CA SER A 155 -6.79 -15.40 -3.49
C SER A 155 -6.27 -15.49 -4.92
N ILE A 156 -4.96 -15.72 -5.11
CA ILE A 156 -4.37 -15.94 -6.44
C ILE A 156 -4.98 -17.17 -7.09
N LYS A 157 -5.00 -18.32 -6.41
CA LYS A 157 -5.61 -19.56 -6.92
C LYS A 157 -7.05 -19.33 -7.40
N ARG A 158 -7.87 -18.59 -6.64
CA ARG A 158 -9.24 -18.26 -7.02
C ARG A 158 -9.30 -17.32 -8.22
N ALA A 159 -8.38 -16.35 -8.33
CA ALA A 159 -8.29 -15.49 -9.49
C ALA A 159 -7.90 -16.30 -10.74
N THR A 160 -6.86 -17.11 -10.65
CA THR A 160 -6.36 -17.97 -11.74
C THR A 160 -7.41 -18.96 -12.23
N ASP A 161 -8.08 -19.66 -11.32
CA ASP A 161 -9.05 -20.70 -11.67
C ASP A 161 -10.36 -20.12 -12.23
N ASN A 162 -10.58 -18.80 -12.14
CA ASN A 162 -11.78 -18.10 -12.65
C ASN A 162 -11.44 -17.03 -13.69
N MET A 163 -10.30 -17.13 -14.38
CA MET A 163 -9.99 -16.19 -15.44
C MET A 163 -10.98 -16.32 -16.60
N VAL A 164 -11.31 -15.17 -17.18
CA VAL A 164 -12.18 -15.02 -18.35
C VAL A 164 -11.57 -14.01 -19.31
N ASP A 165 -11.95 -14.06 -20.57
CA ASP A 165 -11.60 -12.99 -21.50
C ASP A 165 -12.26 -11.68 -21.04
N GLY A 166 -11.50 -10.59 -21.03
CA GLY A 166 -11.96 -9.34 -20.49
C GLY A 166 -11.05 -8.15 -20.77
N ARG A 167 -11.46 -7.01 -20.24
CA ARG A 167 -10.87 -5.69 -20.53
C ARG A 167 -10.59 -4.94 -19.25
N ILE A 168 -9.61 -4.05 -19.31
CA ILE A 168 -9.14 -3.27 -18.17
C ILE A 168 -9.24 -1.79 -18.51
N PHE A 169 -9.86 -1.01 -17.65
CA PHE A 169 -10.04 0.43 -17.83
C PHE A 169 -9.38 1.21 -16.70
N LEU A 170 -8.67 2.27 -17.06
CA LEU A 170 -8.02 3.19 -16.12
C LEU A 170 -8.85 4.48 -16.00
N SER A 171 -9.17 4.85 -14.76
CA SER A 171 -9.87 6.09 -14.43
C SER A 171 -9.24 6.77 -13.23
N ARG A 172 -9.47 8.09 -13.06
CA ARG A 172 -8.95 8.87 -11.93
C ARG A 172 -10.00 9.85 -11.41
N THR A 173 -10.03 10.06 -10.10
CA THR A 173 -10.82 11.13 -9.47
C THR A 173 -10.02 11.76 -8.33
N THR A 174 -10.33 13.00 -7.99
CA THR A 174 -9.75 13.68 -6.83
C THR A 174 -10.66 13.47 -5.61
N ILE A 175 -10.07 13.07 -4.49
CA ILE A 175 -10.78 12.91 -3.22
C ILE A 175 -10.11 13.81 -2.18
N LEU A 176 -10.88 14.77 -1.68
CA LEU A 176 -10.46 15.70 -0.63
C LEU A 176 -10.93 15.23 0.74
N ASN A 177 -10.38 15.83 1.80
CA ASN A 177 -10.76 15.54 3.18
C ASN A 177 -10.60 14.05 3.56
N VAL A 178 -9.61 13.37 2.99
CA VAL A 178 -9.26 11.99 3.37
C VAL A 178 -7.88 11.93 4.02
N ASN A 179 -7.00 12.87 3.67
CA ASN A 179 -5.64 12.89 4.17
C ASN A 179 -5.07 14.29 4.43
N ILE A 180 -4.06 14.34 5.29
CA ILE A 180 -3.17 15.50 5.55
C ILE A 180 -1.70 15.06 5.56
N ASN A 181 -0.77 15.99 5.35
CA ASN A 181 0.66 15.72 5.56
C ASN A 181 0.98 15.72 7.06
N ARG A 182 1.64 14.68 7.57
CA ARG A 182 2.06 14.57 8.98
C ARG A 182 3.50 15.02 9.24
N SER A 183 4.21 15.46 8.21
CA SER A 183 5.56 16.03 8.27
C SER A 183 5.73 17.22 7.31
N PRO A 184 4.83 18.23 7.36
CA PRO A 184 4.77 19.31 6.36
C PRO A 184 6.07 20.14 6.31
N THR A 185 6.75 20.31 7.45
CA THR A 185 8.04 21.01 7.51
C THR A 185 9.14 20.32 6.69
N SER A 186 9.06 18.99 6.53
CA SER A 186 9.97 18.22 5.68
C SER A 186 9.61 18.36 4.21
N TYR A 187 8.32 18.34 3.85
CA TYR A 187 7.86 18.63 2.49
C TYR A 187 8.34 20.00 2.00
N LEU A 188 8.30 21.03 2.85
CA LEU A 188 8.77 22.38 2.52
C LEU A 188 10.27 22.48 2.18
N ARG A 189 11.07 21.44 2.48
CA ARG A 189 12.49 21.37 2.10
C ARG A 189 12.70 20.93 0.65
N ASN A 190 11.66 20.44 -0.03
CA ASN A 190 11.71 20.20 -1.47
C ASN A 190 11.86 21.54 -2.23
N PRO A 191 12.57 21.56 -3.37
CA PRO A 191 12.72 22.75 -4.21
C PRO A 191 11.40 23.48 -4.45
N VAL A 192 11.44 24.81 -4.45
CA VAL A 192 10.23 25.65 -4.59
C VAL A 192 9.57 25.42 -5.94
N GLU A 193 10.37 25.29 -7.00
CA GLU A 193 9.92 25.01 -8.36
C GLU A 193 9.29 23.63 -8.54
N GLU A 194 9.67 22.65 -7.72
CA GLU A 194 9.05 21.33 -7.70
C GLU A 194 7.69 21.43 -7.01
N ARG A 195 7.65 22.00 -5.81
CA ARG A 195 6.40 22.18 -5.05
C ARG A 195 5.36 23.00 -5.81
N ALA A 196 5.77 23.99 -6.59
CA ALA A 196 4.88 24.81 -7.41
C ALA A 196 4.14 24.04 -8.52
N GLN A 197 4.55 22.81 -8.84
CA GLN A 197 3.87 21.95 -9.81
C GLN A 197 2.67 21.19 -9.19
N TYR A 198 2.51 21.24 -7.88
CA TYR A 198 1.49 20.50 -7.15
C TYR A 198 0.60 21.45 -6.33
N GLU A 199 -0.70 21.20 -6.33
CA GLU A 199 -1.67 21.99 -5.56
C GLU A 199 -1.59 21.69 -4.05
N HIS A 200 -1.18 20.48 -3.68
CA HIS A 200 -1.20 19.97 -2.31
C HIS A 200 0.15 19.35 -1.94
N ASP A 201 0.39 19.22 -0.63
CA ASP A 201 1.56 18.55 -0.06
C ASP A 201 1.37 17.04 0.17
N VAL A 202 0.25 16.49 -0.32
CA VAL A 202 -0.07 15.06 -0.37
C VAL A 202 -0.89 14.77 -1.62
N ASP A 203 -0.78 13.54 -2.15
CA ASP A 203 -1.57 13.13 -3.30
C ASP A 203 -3.06 12.99 -2.96
N LYS A 204 -3.90 13.65 -3.76
CA LYS A 204 -5.37 13.61 -3.64
C LYS A 204 -6.06 12.76 -4.71
N VAL A 205 -5.31 12.19 -5.64
CA VAL A 205 -5.86 11.45 -6.78
C VAL A 205 -6.03 9.98 -6.43
N LEU A 206 -7.27 9.49 -6.49
CA LEU A 206 -7.55 8.05 -6.54
C LEU A 206 -7.41 7.58 -7.98
N THR A 207 -6.57 6.57 -8.21
CA THR A 207 -6.41 5.91 -9.51
C THR A 207 -7.03 4.53 -9.47
N GLN A 208 -7.96 4.24 -10.38
CA GLN A 208 -8.69 2.98 -10.42
C GLN A 208 -8.39 2.20 -11.70
N LEU A 209 -8.15 0.89 -11.56
CA LEU A 209 -8.32 -0.08 -12.64
C LEU A 209 -9.63 -0.84 -12.43
N ARG A 210 -10.47 -0.83 -13.46
CA ARG A 210 -11.76 -1.53 -13.52
C ARG A 210 -11.62 -2.73 -14.46
N PHE A 211 -11.99 -3.91 -13.98
CA PHE A 211 -11.91 -5.17 -14.72
C PHE A 211 -13.31 -5.61 -15.11
N VAL A 212 -13.54 -5.86 -16.39
CA VAL A 212 -14.82 -6.34 -16.93
C VAL A 212 -14.60 -7.55 -17.82
N ASP A 213 -15.62 -8.40 -17.96
CA ASP A 213 -15.63 -9.44 -18.99
C ASP A 213 -16.02 -8.87 -20.37
N THR A 214 -16.11 -9.74 -21.38
CA THR A 214 -16.49 -9.38 -22.76
C THR A 214 -17.94 -8.85 -22.88
N GLU A 215 -18.80 -9.12 -21.90
CA GLU A 215 -20.18 -8.63 -21.82
C GLU A 215 -20.30 -7.32 -21.02
N ASN A 216 -19.18 -6.75 -20.56
CA ASN A 216 -19.09 -5.59 -19.66
C ASN A 216 -19.59 -5.83 -18.23
N ASN A 217 -19.72 -7.08 -17.78
CA ASN A 217 -20.01 -7.34 -16.38
C ASN A 217 -18.77 -7.01 -15.53
N LEU A 218 -18.99 -6.29 -14.43
CA LEU A 218 -17.91 -5.91 -13.51
C LEU A 218 -17.38 -7.11 -12.73
N LEU A 219 -16.09 -7.41 -12.92
CA LEU A 219 -15.38 -8.46 -12.19
C LEU A 219 -14.77 -7.90 -10.91
N GLY A 220 -14.12 -6.74 -10.98
CA GLY A 220 -13.47 -6.15 -9.84
C GLY A 220 -12.96 -4.75 -10.08
N ALA A 221 -12.56 -4.10 -8.99
CA ALA A 221 -12.01 -2.76 -9.00
C ALA A 221 -10.79 -2.69 -8.09
N PHE A 222 -9.70 -2.15 -8.63
CA PHE A 222 -8.43 -1.97 -7.97
C PHE A 222 -8.21 -0.47 -7.81
N ASN A 223 -8.02 0.02 -6.59
CA ASN A 223 -7.87 1.45 -6.31
C ASN A 223 -6.55 1.76 -5.61
N TRP A 224 -5.74 2.67 -6.15
CA TRP A 224 -4.59 3.26 -5.43
C TRP A 224 -4.97 4.62 -4.86
N TYR A 225 -4.64 4.84 -3.59
CA TYR A 225 -4.73 6.14 -2.93
C TYR A 225 -3.67 6.24 -1.83
N ALA A 226 -3.08 7.42 -1.64
CA ALA A 226 -2.07 7.66 -0.61
C ALA A 226 -2.73 8.07 0.71
N VAL A 227 -2.85 7.15 1.66
CA VAL A 227 -3.23 7.45 3.06
C VAL A 227 -2.81 6.30 3.96
N HIS A 228 -2.29 6.58 5.15
CA HIS A 228 -2.07 5.55 6.16
C HIS A 228 -3.40 4.97 6.65
N PRO A 229 -3.52 3.64 6.76
CA PRO A 229 -4.61 3.00 7.51
C PRO A 229 -4.30 2.97 9.01
N THR A 230 -4.33 4.17 9.59
CA THR A 230 -4.13 4.49 11.01
C THR A 230 -5.29 5.30 11.58
N SER A 231 -6.51 5.11 11.05
CA SER A 231 -7.71 5.69 11.65
C SER A 231 -8.03 5.01 12.99
N MET A 232 -7.77 3.71 13.10
CA MET A 232 -7.80 2.96 14.35
C MET A 232 -6.47 3.13 15.08
N ASN A 233 -6.45 4.00 16.10
CA ASN A 233 -5.23 4.36 16.82
C ASN A 233 -4.63 3.21 17.65
N ASN A 234 -3.47 3.46 18.26
CA ASN A 234 -2.71 2.48 19.04
C ASN A 234 -3.38 2.00 20.35
N THR A 235 -4.55 2.53 20.71
CA THR A 235 -5.36 2.06 21.84
C THR A 235 -6.36 0.97 21.44
N ASN A 236 -6.61 0.79 20.13
CA ASN A 236 -7.42 -0.28 19.58
C ASN A 236 -6.84 -1.66 19.92
N LYS A 237 -7.71 -2.60 20.30
CA LYS A 237 -7.37 -4.00 20.60
C LYS A 237 -8.17 -5.00 19.76
N LEU A 238 -8.85 -4.56 18.70
CA LEU A 238 -9.61 -5.42 17.81
C LEU A 238 -8.90 -5.54 16.45
N VAL A 239 -8.78 -6.76 15.93
CA VAL A 239 -8.22 -6.97 14.59
C VAL A 239 -9.10 -6.24 13.58
N THR A 240 -8.48 -5.46 12.70
CA THR A 240 -9.17 -4.57 11.76
C THR A 240 -8.35 -4.35 10.49
N SER A 241 -9.06 -4.23 9.38
CA SER A 241 -8.51 -3.84 8.08
C SER A 241 -8.46 -2.32 7.88
N ASP A 242 -8.83 -1.55 8.92
CA ASP A 242 -8.81 -0.08 8.98
C ASP A 242 -9.58 0.59 7.81
N ASN A 243 -9.27 1.83 7.48
CA ASN A 243 -10.00 2.65 6.52
C ASN A 243 -9.94 2.09 5.09
N MET A 244 -8.79 1.61 4.62
CA MET A 244 -8.62 1.02 3.28
C MET A 244 -9.38 -0.29 3.13
N GLY A 245 -9.31 -1.18 4.13
CA GLY A 245 -10.04 -2.43 4.09
C GLY A 245 -11.54 -2.25 4.29
N TYR A 246 -11.97 -1.27 5.11
CA TYR A 246 -13.39 -0.95 5.20
C TYR A 246 -13.92 -0.34 3.90
N ALA A 247 -13.15 0.52 3.23
CA ALA A 247 -13.52 1.04 1.90
C ALA A 247 -13.67 -0.10 0.88
N ALA A 248 -12.78 -1.09 0.91
CA ALA A 248 -12.88 -2.30 0.08
C ALA A 248 -14.16 -3.09 0.38
N LEU A 249 -14.53 -3.25 1.66
CA LEU A 249 -15.77 -3.93 2.05
C LEU A 249 -17.03 -3.16 1.62
N LEU A 250 -17.03 -1.82 1.67
CA LEU A 250 -18.13 -1.00 1.16
C LEU A 250 -18.31 -1.19 -0.34
N LEU A 251 -17.21 -1.18 -1.10
CA LEU A 251 -17.23 -1.43 -2.54
C LEU A 251 -17.74 -2.84 -2.87
N GLU A 252 -17.27 -3.84 -2.12
CA GLU A 252 -17.73 -5.23 -2.28
C GLU A 252 -19.19 -5.42 -1.90
N LYS A 253 -19.70 -4.69 -0.90
CA LYS A 253 -21.10 -4.74 -0.46
C LYS A 253 -22.04 -4.25 -1.55
N GLU A 254 -21.66 -3.21 -2.29
CA GLU A 254 -22.47 -2.65 -3.38
C GLU A 254 -22.69 -3.69 -4.50
N TYR A 255 -21.61 -4.29 -4.99
CA TYR A 255 -21.67 -5.22 -6.14
C TYR A 255 -21.92 -6.69 -5.76
N ASN A 256 -21.87 -7.04 -4.48
CA ASN A 256 -22.23 -8.36 -3.98
C ASN A 256 -23.49 -8.30 -3.10
N THR A 257 -24.57 -7.72 -3.64
CA THR A 257 -25.85 -7.55 -2.94
C THR A 257 -26.34 -8.88 -2.34
N ASN A 258 -26.87 -8.82 -1.13
CA ASN A 258 -27.35 -9.99 -0.35
C ASN A 258 -26.26 -11.03 -0.01
N LYS A 259 -24.97 -10.67 -0.07
CA LYS A 259 -23.87 -11.49 0.43
C LYS A 259 -23.34 -10.93 1.75
N VAL A 260 -22.91 -11.83 2.63
CA VAL A 260 -22.17 -11.44 3.84
C VAL A 260 -20.77 -10.93 3.45
N PRO A 261 -20.16 -10.01 4.24
CA PRO A 261 -18.82 -9.51 3.97
C PRO A 261 -17.80 -10.63 3.71
N GLY A 262 -16.96 -10.43 2.68
CA GLY A 262 -15.99 -11.44 2.25
C GLY A 262 -16.55 -12.51 1.29
N LYS A 263 -17.84 -12.50 0.95
CA LYS A 263 -18.46 -13.39 -0.06
C LYS A 263 -18.95 -12.60 -1.29
N GLY A 264 -19.18 -13.33 -2.39
CA GLY A 264 -19.57 -12.77 -3.69
C GLY A 264 -18.45 -12.80 -4.73
N LYS A 265 -18.81 -12.55 -5.99
CA LYS A 265 -17.93 -12.65 -7.16
C LYS A 265 -17.08 -11.40 -7.36
N PHE A 266 -17.67 -10.21 -7.11
CA PHE A 266 -16.95 -8.96 -7.28
C PHE A 266 -15.86 -8.82 -6.20
N VAL A 267 -14.69 -8.34 -6.61
CA VAL A 267 -13.55 -8.06 -5.72
C VAL A 267 -13.18 -6.59 -5.82
N GLY A 268 -13.31 -5.87 -4.70
CA GLY A 268 -12.93 -4.47 -4.58
C GLY A 268 -11.71 -4.34 -3.68
N ALA A 269 -10.63 -3.73 -4.16
CA ALA A 269 -9.41 -3.53 -3.38
C ALA A 269 -9.01 -2.06 -3.31
N PHE A 270 -8.48 -1.66 -2.15
CA PHE A 270 -7.77 -0.42 -1.95
C PHE A 270 -6.32 -0.75 -1.60
N CYS A 271 -5.39 -0.12 -2.31
CA CYS A 271 -3.99 -0.49 -2.36
C CYS A 271 -3.15 0.69 -1.90
N SER A 272 -2.11 0.39 -1.11
CA SER A 272 -1.14 1.38 -0.67
C SER A 272 -0.46 2.03 -1.87
N SER A 273 -0.30 3.35 -1.80
CA SER A 273 0.57 4.12 -2.69
C SER A 273 1.78 4.67 -1.90
N ASN A 274 2.24 5.86 -2.22
CA ASN A 274 3.21 6.69 -1.51
C ASN A 274 2.63 7.33 -0.24
N LEU A 275 2.26 6.51 0.74
CA LEU A 275 1.57 6.97 1.95
C LEU A 275 2.49 7.48 3.08
N GLY A 276 3.82 7.50 2.90
CA GLY A 276 4.83 7.64 3.98
C GLY A 276 4.61 8.80 4.96
N ASP A 277 4.24 9.97 4.49
CA ASP A 277 3.96 11.19 5.27
C ASP A 277 2.48 11.60 5.22
N VAL A 278 1.59 10.67 4.89
CA VAL A 278 0.17 10.93 4.62
C VAL A 278 -0.72 10.28 5.67
N SER A 279 -1.38 11.08 6.50
CA SER A 279 -2.21 10.66 7.63
C SER A 279 -3.72 10.77 7.33
N PRO A 280 -4.57 9.84 7.82
CA PRO A 280 -6.03 9.94 7.75
C PRO A 280 -6.64 10.84 8.84
N ASN A 281 -5.83 11.30 9.81
CA ASN A 281 -6.28 12.02 11.00
C ASN A 281 -6.40 13.52 10.69
N ILE A 282 -7.37 13.85 9.84
CA ILE A 282 -7.52 15.16 9.20
C ILE A 282 -7.88 16.32 10.12
N MET A 283 -8.18 16.09 11.41
CA MET A 283 -8.39 17.18 12.38
C MET A 283 -7.09 17.81 12.86
N GLY A 284 -5.95 17.27 12.43
CA GLY A 284 -4.62 17.79 12.69
C GLY A 284 -4.10 17.48 14.10
N PRO A 285 -2.79 17.64 14.30
CA PRO A 285 -2.14 17.34 15.57
C PRO A 285 -2.43 18.39 16.64
N LYS A 286 -2.84 17.94 17.82
CA LYS A 286 -3.08 18.78 19.00
C LYS A 286 -2.52 18.13 20.26
N CYS A 287 -2.28 18.95 21.26
CA CYS A 287 -1.89 18.50 22.59
C CYS A 287 -3.06 17.84 23.31
N SER A 288 -2.89 16.58 23.70
CA SER A 288 -4.00 15.74 24.15
C SER A 288 -4.71 16.19 25.42
N ILE A 289 -4.09 17.05 26.25
CA ILE A 289 -4.70 17.60 27.46
C ILE A 289 -5.22 19.03 27.24
N SER A 290 -4.41 19.91 26.64
CA SER A 290 -4.77 21.33 26.50
C SER A 290 -5.65 21.63 25.27
N GLY A 291 -5.56 20.81 24.22
CA GLY A 291 -6.19 21.06 22.93
C GLY A 291 -5.46 22.10 22.06
N ASN A 292 -4.31 22.61 22.51
CA ASN A 292 -3.48 23.56 21.77
C ASN A 292 -2.80 22.89 20.57
N GLU A 293 -2.32 23.71 19.63
CA GLU A 293 -1.49 23.24 18.52
C GLU A 293 -0.14 22.72 19.02
N CYS A 294 0.35 21.65 18.40
CA CYS A 294 1.69 21.15 18.66
C CYS A 294 2.76 22.00 17.94
N ASP A 295 4.00 21.88 18.39
CA ASP A 295 5.15 22.32 17.60
C ASP A 295 5.24 21.51 16.29
N LEU A 296 5.26 22.20 15.15
CA LEU A 296 5.21 21.60 13.81
C LEU A 296 6.50 20.86 13.40
N LEU A 297 7.65 21.21 13.98
CA LEU A 297 8.93 20.60 13.62
C LEU A 297 9.17 19.31 14.41
N THR A 298 8.94 19.38 15.71
CA THR A 298 9.25 18.32 16.67
C THR A 298 8.07 17.41 16.95
N SER A 299 6.85 17.84 16.62
CA SER A 299 5.59 17.20 17.02
C SER A 299 5.52 17.01 18.54
N LYS A 300 5.86 18.05 19.30
CA LYS A 300 5.79 18.07 20.76
C LYS A 300 4.84 19.12 21.30
N CYS A 301 4.45 18.89 22.54
CA CYS A 301 3.63 19.78 23.33
C CYS A 301 4.43 20.30 24.53
N PRO A 302 4.09 21.48 25.06
CA PRO A 302 4.69 21.98 26.29
C PRO A 302 4.51 21.00 27.46
N PRO A 303 5.38 21.04 28.48
CA PRO A 303 5.25 20.20 29.66
C PRO A 303 3.85 20.32 30.28
N LYS A 304 3.25 19.17 30.63
CA LYS A 304 1.89 19.03 31.20
C LYS A 304 0.72 19.23 30.23
N GLU A 305 0.97 19.48 28.94
CA GLU A 305 -0.10 19.60 27.93
C GLU A 305 -0.44 18.27 27.22
N GLY A 306 0.22 17.18 27.60
CA GLY A 306 0.00 15.85 27.06
C GLY A 306 0.91 15.56 25.86
N GLU A 307 0.53 14.55 25.09
CA GLU A 307 1.23 14.14 23.88
C GLU A 307 0.64 14.86 22.66
N CYS A 308 1.46 15.08 21.64
CA CYS A 308 0.99 15.61 20.38
C CYS A 308 0.36 14.49 19.54
N PHE A 309 -0.95 14.56 19.31
CA PHE A 309 -1.71 13.51 18.64
C PHE A 309 -2.68 14.11 17.61
N ALA A 310 -2.76 13.50 16.42
CA ALA A 310 -3.70 13.88 15.38
C ALA A 310 -4.98 13.04 15.46
N SER A 311 -6.13 13.72 15.41
CA SER A 311 -7.44 13.06 15.50
C SER A 311 -8.12 12.90 14.15
N GLY A 312 -8.89 11.83 14.00
CA GLY A 312 -9.81 11.63 12.88
C GLY A 312 -11.06 12.53 12.97
N PRO A 313 -11.89 12.54 11.92
CA PRO A 313 -13.05 13.43 11.82
C PRO A 313 -14.30 12.95 12.58
N GLY A 314 -14.29 11.73 13.12
CA GLY A 314 -15.42 11.17 13.88
C GLY A 314 -15.36 11.48 15.38
N ARG A 315 -16.42 11.12 16.10
CA ARG A 315 -16.50 11.19 17.57
C ARG A 315 -15.54 10.23 18.25
N ASP A 316 -15.23 9.12 17.57
CA ASP A 316 -14.24 8.13 18.00
C ASP A 316 -13.46 7.57 16.80
N MET A 317 -12.58 6.59 17.06
CA MET A 317 -11.77 5.96 16.03
C MET A 317 -12.58 5.10 15.04
N PHE A 318 -13.71 4.53 15.48
CA PHE A 318 -14.54 3.69 14.62
C PHE A 318 -15.28 4.55 13.61
N GLU A 319 -15.92 5.62 14.07
CA GLU A 319 -16.59 6.59 13.22
C GLU A 319 -15.58 7.34 12.33
N SER A 320 -14.39 7.65 12.84
CA SER A 320 -13.31 8.21 12.01
C SER A 320 -12.91 7.25 10.88
N THR A 321 -12.75 5.96 11.18
CA THR A 321 -12.44 4.92 10.19
C THR A 321 -13.56 4.83 9.16
N GLU A 322 -14.82 4.87 9.60
CA GLU A 322 -15.99 4.85 8.71
C GLU A 322 -16.04 6.05 7.79
N ILE A 323 -15.86 7.27 8.30
CA ILE A 323 -15.91 8.49 7.49
C ILE A 323 -14.83 8.47 6.41
N ILE A 324 -13.59 8.13 6.78
CA ILE A 324 -12.47 8.07 5.83
C ILE A 324 -12.69 6.96 4.79
N ALA A 325 -13.12 5.76 5.23
CA ALA A 325 -13.43 4.66 4.35
C ALA A 325 -14.58 4.97 3.38
N SER A 326 -15.62 5.62 3.86
CA SER A 326 -16.79 6.00 3.04
C SER A 326 -16.39 6.99 1.95
N ARG A 327 -15.60 8.01 2.28
CA ARG A 327 -15.09 8.97 1.28
C ARG A 327 -14.26 8.31 0.18
N LEU A 328 -13.43 7.33 0.56
CA LEU A 328 -12.65 6.53 -0.38
C LEU A 328 -13.55 5.66 -1.27
N ALA A 329 -14.50 4.96 -0.66
CA ALA A 329 -15.46 4.10 -1.36
C ALA A 329 -16.34 4.90 -2.32
N ASP A 330 -16.86 6.05 -1.90
CA ASP A 330 -17.67 6.96 -2.71
C ASP A 330 -16.90 7.43 -3.94
N GLY A 331 -15.62 7.80 -3.77
CA GLY A 331 -14.75 8.16 -4.89
C GLY A 331 -14.57 7.01 -5.88
N ALA A 332 -14.31 5.80 -5.39
CA ALA A 332 -14.20 4.61 -6.25
C ALA A 332 -15.52 4.28 -6.96
N LEU A 333 -16.66 4.40 -6.28
CA LEU A 333 -18.00 4.16 -6.83
C LEU A 333 -18.36 5.16 -7.92
N ARG A 334 -17.99 6.45 -7.77
CA ARG A 334 -18.16 7.45 -8.82
C ARG A 334 -17.43 7.10 -10.11
N LEU A 335 -16.28 6.43 -10.02
CA LEU A 335 -15.52 5.96 -11.19
C LEU A 335 -16.12 4.71 -11.84
N LEU A 336 -16.79 3.85 -11.06
CA LEU A 336 -17.47 2.65 -11.58
C LEU A 336 -18.83 2.95 -12.20
N ASN A 337 -19.46 4.07 -11.83
CA ASN A 337 -20.72 4.51 -12.41
C ASN A 337 -20.51 5.06 -13.82
N GLU A 338 -20.97 4.32 -14.83
CA GLU A 338 -20.83 4.68 -16.25
C GLU A 338 -21.61 5.94 -16.64
N ASN A 339 -22.59 6.35 -15.82
CA ASN A 339 -23.33 7.60 -16.01
C ASN A 339 -22.65 8.81 -15.35
N SER A 340 -21.54 8.61 -14.64
CA SER A 340 -20.79 9.68 -13.99
C SER A 340 -20.02 10.51 -15.01
N GLN A 341 -20.08 11.84 -14.93
CA GLN A 341 -19.26 12.73 -15.76
C GLN A 341 -17.76 12.63 -15.44
N GLU A 342 -17.38 12.00 -14.32
CA GLU A 342 -15.97 11.72 -13.95
C GLU A 342 -15.41 10.45 -14.63
N SER A 343 -16.22 9.71 -15.38
CA SER A 343 -15.86 8.42 -15.98
C SER A 343 -15.13 8.50 -17.32
N THR A 344 -14.18 9.44 -17.48
CA THR A 344 -13.27 9.45 -18.65
C THR A 344 -12.28 8.29 -18.56
N SER A 345 -12.80 7.08 -18.76
CA SER A 345 -12.05 5.83 -18.65
C SER A 345 -11.26 5.58 -19.92
N ARG A 346 -9.99 5.24 -19.75
CA ARG A 346 -9.11 4.83 -20.85
C ARG A 346 -8.93 3.32 -20.81
N GLU A 347 -9.30 2.63 -21.88
CA GLU A 347 -8.99 1.21 -22.02
C GLU A 347 -7.46 1.02 -22.03
N ILE A 348 -7.00 0.06 -21.24
CA ILE A 348 -5.61 -0.37 -21.22
C ILE A 348 -5.47 -1.46 -22.29
N VAL A 349 -4.59 -1.25 -23.25
CA VAL A 349 -4.23 -2.20 -24.31
C VAL A 349 -2.72 -2.27 -24.43
N GLY A 350 -2.18 -3.41 -24.85
CA GLY A 350 -0.75 -3.63 -25.04
C GLY A 350 -0.25 -4.92 -24.39
N GLU A 351 1.04 -5.19 -24.57
CA GLU A 351 1.67 -6.38 -23.99
C GLU A 351 1.91 -6.24 -22.49
N LEU A 352 1.80 -7.35 -21.76
CA LEU A 352 2.25 -7.42 -20.38
C LEU A 352 3.76 -7.60 -20.32
N SER A 353 4.38 -6.95 -19.33
CA SER A 353 5.80 -7.09 -19.03
C SER A 353 6.04 -6.87 -17.55
N TYR A 354 7.08 -7.49 -17.02
CA TYR A 354 7.50 -7.38 -15.63
C TYR A 354 9.02 -7.44 -15.56
N ILE A 355 9.59 -6.72 -14.59
CA ILE A 355 11.02 -6.72 -14.28
C ILE A 355 11.14 -6.82 -12.76
N HIS A 356 12.04 -7.68 -12.30
CA HIS A 356 12.31 -7.87 -10.90
C HIS A 356 13.81 -8.07 -10.69
N GLN A 357 14.31 -7.53 -9.58
CA GLN A 357 15.71 -7.62 -9.21
C GLN A 357 15.83 -7.59 -7.69
N PHE A 358 16.63 -8.51 -7.14
CA PHE A 358 17.15 -8.36 -5.78
C PHE A 358 18.32 -7.39 -5.80
N VAL A 359 18.24 -6.36 -4.96
CA VAL A 359 19.30 -5.35 -4.83
C VAL A 359 19.87 -5.43 -3.42
N ASP A 360 21.19 -5.60 -3.34
CA ASP A 360 21.93 -5.46 -2.09
C ASP A 360 22.07 -3.95 -1.77
N MET A 361 21.04 -3.41 -1.11
CA MET A 361 20.92 -1.97 -0.87
C MET A 361 22.12 -1.36 -0.15
N PRO A 362 22.73 -1.98 0.88
CA PRO A 362 23.95 -1.46 1.50
C PRO A 362 25.17 -1.36 0.57
N ASN A 363 25.31 -2.28 -0.39
CA ASN A 363 26.45 -2.30 -1.32
C ASN A 363 26.14 -1.65 -2.68
N TYR A 364 24.93 -1.12 -2.86
CA TYR A 364 24.54 -0.43 -4.06
C TYR A 364 25.40 0.83 -4.27
N ASN A 365 25.92 1.01 -5.47
CA ASN A 365 26.63 2.21 -5.90
C ASN A 365 25.97 2.71 -7.18
N GLY A 366 25.68 4.02 -7.23
CA GLY A 366 25.00 4.59 -8.38
C GLY A 366 25.10 6.11 -8.42
N THR A 367 24.24 6.71 -9.23
CA THR A 367 24.10 8.16 -9.34
C THR A 367 22.64 8.54 -9.14
N THR A 368 22.40 9.62 -8.41
CA THR A 368 21.07 10.23 -8.29
C THR A 368 21.12 11.68 -8.74
N TYR A 369 20.01 12.19 -9.27
CA TYR A 369 19.88 13.62 -9.50
C TYR A 369 19.52 14.31 -8.18
N ASN A 370 20.32 15.28 -7.78
CA ASN A 370 20.06 16.14 -6.63
C ASN A 370 19.31 17.39 -7.12
N PRO A 371 18.01 17.53 -6.84
CA PRO A 371 17.23 18.64 -7.39
C PRO A 371 17.58 19.98 -6.75
N LEU A 372 18.07 20.01 -5.51
CA LEU A 372 18.51 21.23 -4.84
C LEU A 372 19.82 21.78 -5.42
N GLN A 373 20.75 20.89 -5.77
CA GLN A 373 22.05 21.26 -6.33
C GLN A 373 22.09 21.20 -7.88
N ARG A 374 21.02 20.72 -8.51
CA ARG A 374 20.87 20.54 -9.97
C ARG A 374 22.03 19.80 -10.62
N LYS A 375 22.49 18.72 -9.98
CA LYS A 375 23.59 17.88 -10.47
C LYS A 375 23.36 16.40 -10.18
N LEU A 376 24.09 15.56 -10.90
CA LEU A 376 24.18 14.14 -10.59
C LEU A 376 25.21 13.93 -9.47
N ASP A 377 24.75 13.40 -8.35
CA ASP A 377 25.59 13.01 -7.23
C ASP A 377 25.86 11.51 -7.28
N LYS A 378 27.11 11.11 -7.01
CA LYS A 378 27.43 9.71 -6.73
C LYS A 378 26.87 9.36 -5.36
N ILE A 379 26.15 8.24 -5.30
CA ILE A 379 25.58 7.71 -4.06
C ILE A 379 26.08 6.30 -3.82
N ARG A 380 26.18 5.94 -2.54
CA ARG A 380 26.33 4.56 -2.10
C ARG A 380 25.30 4.23 -1.04
N GLY A 381 24.98 2.95 -0.93
CA GLY A 381 24.22 2.42 0.19
C GLY A 381 24.94 2.61 1.52
N CYS A 382 24.15 2.68 2.58
CA CYS A 382 24.63 2.58 3.95
C CYS A 382 24.06 1.30 4.55
N LEU A 383 24.79 0.67 5.48
CA LEU A 383 24.19 -0.37 6.31
C LEU A 383 22.96 0.19 7.05
N PRO A 384 21.89 -0.60 7.21
CA PRO A 384 20.65 -0.09 7.76
C PRO A 384 20.85 0.41 9.19
N ALA A 385 20.29 1.57 9.48
CA ALA A 385 20.29 2.17 10.80
C ALA A 385 19.08 3.08 11.00
N MET A 386 18.52 3.06 12.20
CA MET A 386 17.40 3.91 12.60
C MET A 386 17.90 5.14 13.35
N GLY A 387 17.34 6.31 13.03
CA GLY A 387 17.71 7.57 13.66
C GLY A 387 17.00 7.79 15.00
N TYR A 388 17.39 8.80 15.76
CA TYR A 388 16.71 9.15 17.03
C TYR A 388 15.21 9.38 16.86
N SER A 389 14.82 10.10 15.81
CA SER A 389 13.41 10.38 15.50
C SER A 389 12.56 9.13 15.24
N PHE A 390 13.16 7.95 15.00
CA PHE A 390 12.43 6.69 14.92
C PHE A 390 11.67 6.41 16.22
N ALA A 391 12.29 6.67 17.37
CA ALA A 391 11.67 6.46 18.68
C ALA A 391 10.65 7.54 19.06
N ALA A 392 10.58 8.65 18.31
CA ALA A 392 9.59 9.71 18.52
C ALA A 392 8.20 9.34 18.01
N GLY A 393 8.08 8.31 17.16
CA GLY A 393 6.84 7.96 16.49
C GLY A 393 6.36 9.08 15.56
N THR A 394 5.05 9.20 15.38
CA THR A 394 4.42 10.26 14.58
C THR A 394 3.22 10.84 15.32
N THR A 395 2.54 11.82 14.72
CA THR A 395 1.28 12.36 15.24
C THR A 395 0.13 11.35 15.18
N ASP A 396 0.23 10.28 14.37
CA ASP A 396 -0.76 9.19 14.31
C ASP A 396 -0.58 8.15 15.43
N GLY A 397 0.58 8.17 16.07
CA GLY A 397 1.00 7.22 17.09
C GLY A 397 2.29 7.72 17.73
N PRO A 398 2.20 8.55 18.79
CA PRO A 398 3.36 9.09 19.46
C PRO A 398 4.25 7.98 20.00
N GLY A 399 5.56 8.17 19.84
CA GLY A 399 6.57 7.26 20.36
C GLY A 399 6.80 7.43 21.85
N ALA A 400 7.75 6.67 22.39
CA ALA A 400 8.05 6.65 23.82
C ALA A 400 9.23 7.59 24.18
N PHE A 401 9.46 7.78 25.48
CA PHE A 401 10.71 8.33 26.04
C PHE A 401 11.18 9.70 25.53
N ASN A 402 10.29 10.70 25.49
CA ASN A 402 10.60 12.11 25.18
C ASN A 402 11.40 12.37 23.88
N PHE A 403 11.55 11.39 22.99
CA PHE A 403 12.18 11.60 21.69
C PHE A 403 11.36 12.57 20.84
N GLU A 404 12.04 13.39 20.06
CA GLU A 404 11.45 14.43 19.21
C GLU A 404 11.68 14.11 17.73
N GLN A 405 10.69 14.42 16.89
CA GLN A 405 10.92 14.40 15.45
C GLN A 405 11.90 15.51 15.06
N GLY A 406 12.51 15.40 13.88
CA GLY A 406 13.47 16.40 13.40
C GLY A 406 14.82 16.43 14.13
N THR A 407 15.08 15.50 15.06
CA THR A 407 16.35 15.41 15.79
C THR A 407 17.54 15.13 14.85
N ILE A 408 18.50 16.05 14.78
CA ILE A 408 19.73 15.95 13.97
C ILE A 408 21.01 15.76 14.81
N THR A 409 20.89 15.80 16.13
CA THR A 409 22.01 15.59 17.06
C THR A 409 21.72 14.41 17.99
N GLY A 410 22.73 13.62 18.30
CA GLY A 410 22.63 12.59 19.33
C GLY A 410 22.69 13.20 20.73
N ASN A 411 22.38 12.40 21.75
CA ASN A 411 22.67 12.75 23.15
C ASN A 411 23.41 11.61 23.86
N ALA A 412 24.21 11.98 24.86
CA ALA A 412 25.15 11.07 25.51
C ALA A 412 24.48 9.86 26.17
N MET A 413 23.31 10.06 26.78
CA MET A 413 22.56 8.99 27.44
C MET A 413 22.14 7.91 26.44
N TRP A 414 21.46 8.28 25.35
CA TRP A 414 20.98 7.31 24.37
C TRP A 414 22.10 6.73 23.50
N ASN A 415 23.19 7.47 23.31
CA ASN A 415 24.41 6.91 22.70
C ASN A 415 24.96 5.77 23.56
N ALA A 416 25.03 5.93 24.88
CA ALA A 416 25.52 4.87 25.78
C ALA A 416 24.62 3.61 25.75
N VAL A 417 23.29 3.78 25.71
CA VAL A 417 22.35 2.65 25.58
C VAL A 417 22.49 1.95 24.22
N ARG A 418 22.63 2.70 23.13
CA ARG A 418 22.90 2.14 21.79
C ARG A 418 24.21 1.37 21.76
N ASP A 419 25.28 1.97 22.28
CA ASP A 419 26.65 1.43 22.20
C ASP A 419 26.81 0.17 23.05
N PHE A 420 25.95 -0.04 24.05
CA PHE A 420 25.83 -1.30 24.77
C PHE A 420 25.31 -2.46 23.90
N ILE A 421 24.46 -2.18 22.91
CA ILE A 421 23.93 -3.20 21.99
C ILE A 421 24.93 -3.43 20.85
N VAL A 422 25.10 -2.44 19.98
CA VAL A 422 26.11 -2.42 18.91
C VAL A 422 26.48 -0.98 18.58
N PRO A 423 27.73 -0.55 18.80
CA PRO A 423 28.15 0.81 18.48
C PRO A 423 28.27 1.01 16.96
N PRO A 424 27.76 2.12 16.38
CA PRO A 424 27.98 2.47 14.99
C PRO A 424 29.45 2.87 14.77
N THR A 425 30.00 2.50 13.61
CA THR A 425 31.35 2.94 13.21
C THR A 425 31.35 4.39 12.74
N GLN A 426 32.53 5.02 12.64
CA GLN A 426 32.66 6.35 12.06
C GLN A 426 32.16 6.40 10.60
N GLU A 427 32.36 5.30 9.87
CA GLU A 427 31.84 5.13 8.52
C GLU A 427 30.30 5.18 8.52
N ASP A 428 29.65 4.43 9.41
CA ASP A 428 28.19 4.41 9.55
C ASP A 428 27.63 5.81 9.85
N ILE A 429 28.26 6.52 10.80
CA ILE A 429 27.88 7.90 11.18
C ILE A 429 28.02 8.84 9.98
N SER A 430 29.14 8.76 9.25
CA SER A 430 29.36 9.61 8.08
C SER A 430 28.37 9.33 6.95
N CYS A 431 28.02 8.06 6.73
CA CYS A 431 27.12 7.63 5.67
C CYS A 431 25.68 8.06 5.94
N HIS A 432 25.25 7.99 7.20
CA HIS A 432 23.89 8.38 7.62
C HIS A 432 23.71 9.87 7.86
N SER A 433 24.78 10.67 7.88
CA SER A 433 24.70 12.12 8.14
C SER A 433 23.62 12.80 7.28
N PRO A 434 22.76 13.67 7.87
CA PRO A 434 22.80 14.19 9.23
C PRO A 434 22.00 13.38 10.27
N LYS A 435 21.60 12.13 9.97
CA LYS A 435 20.81 11.30 10.88
C LYS A 435 21.64 10.83 12.07
N PRO A 436 21.30 11.18 13.32
CA PRO A 436 21.94 10.60 14.49
C PRO A 436 21.45 9.17 14.67
N ILE A 437 22.35 8.19 14.60
CA ILE A 437 22.01 6.77 14.69
C ILE A 437 21.59 6.41 16.12
N LEU A 438 20.36 5.91 16.29
CA LEU A 438 19.85 5.31 17.53
C LEU A 438 20.03 3.79 17.54
N LEU A 439 19.79 3.12 16.41
CA LEU A 439 19.94 1.66 16.27
C LEU A 439 20.76 1.34 15.02
N ALA A 440 21.94 0.73 15.18
CA ALA A 440 22.80 0.31 14.07
C ALA A 440 22.42 -1.11 13.59
N THR A 441 21.20 -1.28 13.09
CA THR A 441 20.62 -2.62 12.84
C THR A 441 21.40 -3.47 11.84
N GLY A 442 22.08 -2.85 10.87
CA GLY A 442 22.92 -3.57 9.91
C GLY A 442 24.22 -4.13 10.47
N ARG A 443 24.61 -3.69 11.68
CA ARG A 443 25.76 -4.21 12.43
C ARG A 443 25.34 -5.23 13.49
N ALA A 444 24.04 -5.29 13.81
CA ALA A 444 23.50 -6.23 14.77
C ALA A 444 23.51 -7.65 14.20
N THR A 445 24.25 -8.54 14.86
CA THR A 445 24.35 -9.97 14.54
C THR A 445 23.81 -10.86 15.64
N PHE A 446 23.34 -10.27 16.74
CA PHE A 446 22.79 -10.94 17.91
C PHE A 446 21.52 -10.21 18.41
N PRO A 447 20.51 -10.90 18.97
CA PRO A 447 20.37 -12.36 19.05
C PRO A 447 20.48 -13.08 17.71
#